data_AF-A0A7S2UV08-F1
#
_entry.id   AF-A0A7S2UV08-F1
#
_cell.length_a   1.000
_cell.length_b   1.000
_cell.length_c   1.000
_cell.angle_alpha   90.00
_cell.angle_beta   90.00
_cell.angle_gamma   90.00
#
_symmetry.space_group_name_H-M   'P 1'
#
loop_
_entity.id
_entity.type
_entity.pdbx_description
1 polymer ?
#
loop_
_entity_poly.entity_id
_entity_poly.type
_entity_poly.pdbx_seq_one_letter_code
_entity_poly.pdbx_strand_id
1 'polypeptide(L)'
;GLFAKVAIVENHLLGGDCLNVGCVPSKALIKCAEVAHQVKTAAEYGVNVTGTVEVDFGKVMERMRKLRAGISHHDSAERYSKQLGIDVFMGWGKFTSPNTVEVNGQTLSFKKCVIASGGSAAVPPIPGMDEVPYLTNASIFNLTVLPPKLMVIGGGPIGLELAQCFQRFGSEVTVLLRGAKLLPKEDEDAARLVYESLVRDGVRIVTGCKFKNVTHSPAPDDGGGEGYGEFWLTVERHGENELFASQALLLATGRRPNVQ
;
A
#
# COMPACT_ATOMS: atom_id res chain seq x y z
N GLY A 1 19.30 32.30 2.78
CA GLY A 1 18.52 31.25 3.49
C GLY A 1 18.39 31.62 4.96
N LEU A 2 17.51 30.96 5.71
CA LEU A 2 17.19 31.27 7.13
C LEU A 2 18.35 31.00 8.15
N PHE A 3 19.60 30.83 7.71
CA PHE A 3 20.82 30.64 8.51
C PHE A 3 20.78 29.60 9.66
N ALA A 4 19.78 28.72 9.69
CA ALA A 4 19.70 27.67 10.69
C ALA A 4 20.61 26.49 10.32
N LYS A 5 21.38 25.99 11.29
CA LYS A 5 22.03 24.67 11.19
C LYS A 5 20.97 23.61 11.45
N VAL A 6 20.77 22.70 10.50
CA VAL A 6 19.68 21.71 10.51
C VAL A 6 20.28 20.31 10.46
N ALA A 7 19.69 19.40 11.25
CA ALA A 7 19.92 17.98 11.17
C ALA A 7 18.61 17.25 10.81
N ILE A 8 18.70 16.23 9.96
CA ILE A 8 17.61 15.29 9.67
C ILE A 8 17.99 13.91 10.22
N VAL A 9 17.04 13.24 10.86
CA VAL A 9 17.18 11.87 11.36
C VAL A 9 16.16 10.99 10.63
N GLU A 10 16.62 9.94 9.95
CA GLU A 10 15.81 9.00 9.19
C GLU A 10 16.28 7.57 9.46
N ASN A 11 15.38 6.65 9.81
CA ASN A 11 15.74 5.27 10.13
C ASN A 11 15.66 4.31 8.92
N HIS A 12 15.04 4.74 7.82
CA HIS A 12 14.84 3.96 6.60
C HIS A 12 15.36 4.69 5.36
N LEU A 13 14.64 4.66 4.25
CA LEU A 13 14.97 5.39 3.03
C LEU A 13 14.44 6.82 3.15
N LEU A 14 15.26 7.78 2.79
CA LEU A 14 14.84 9.18 2.68
C LEU A 14 13.68 9.34 1.68
N GLY A 15 12.90 10.40 1.85
CA GLY A 15 11.66 10.67 1.11
C GLY A 15 10.41 10.04 1.74
N GLY A 16 10.58 9.24 2.79
CA GLY A 16 9.49 8.67 3.58
C GLY A 16 8.51 7.81 2.78
N ASP A 17 7.30 7.63 3.32
CA ASP A 17 6.27 6.81 2.68
C ASP A 17 5.91 7.28 1.27
N CYS A 18 5.77 8.60 1.07
CA CYS A 18 5.28 9.18 -0.18
C CYS A 18 6.11 8.71 -1.38
N LEU A 19 7.44 8.78 -1.27
CA LEU A 19 8.36 8.32 -2.31
C LEU A 19 8.46 6.79 -2.34
N ASN A 20 8.61 6.16 -1.18
CA ASN A 20 9.09 4.78 -1.13
C ASN A 20 7.97 3.74 -1.23
N VAL A 21 6.86 3.96 -0.52
CA VAL A 21 5.80 2.96 -0.24
C VAL A 21 4.40 3.58 -0.21
N GLY A 22 4.19 4.64 -0.99
CA GLY A 22 2.99 5.47 -0.92
C GLY A 22 2.61 6.06 -2.28
N CYS A 23 2.58 7.39 -2.38
CA CYS A 23 2.03 8.10 -3.54
C CYS A 23 2.78 7.78 -4.85
N VAL A 24 4.11 7.86 -4.86
CA VAL A 24 4.90 7.63 -6.09
C VAL A 24 4.65 6.23 -6.66
N PRO A 25 4.84 5.13 -5.90
CA PRO A 25 4.62 3.78 -6.44
C PRO A 25 3.15 3.53 -6.75
N SER A 26 2.20 3.97 -5.92
CA SER A 26 0.76 3.78 -6.21
C SER A 26 0.34 4.46 -7.51
N LYS A 27 0.78 5.70 -7.75
CA LYS A 27 0.36 6.46 -8.95
C LYS A 27 1.03 5.91 -10.21
N ALA A 28 2.24 5.37 -10.09
CA ALA A 28 2.88 4.62 -11.17
C ALA A 28 2.07 3.37 -11.56
N LEU A 29 1.54 2.62 -10.58
CA LEU A 29 0.69 1.45 -10.84
C LEU A 29 -0.68 1.83 -11.38
N ILE A 30 -1.34 2.84 -10.80
CA ILE A 30 -2.64 3.36 -11.28
C ILE A 30 -2.54 3.71 -12.76
N LYS A 31 -1.45 4.37 -13.19
CA LYS A 31 -1.29 4.70 -14.61
C LYS A 31 -1.19 3.46 -15.50
N CYS A 32 -0.46 2.43 -15.07
CA CYS A 32 -0.39 1.16 -15.82
C CYS A 32 -1.77 0.47 -15.87
N ALA A 33 -2.51 0.47 -14.77
CA ALA A 33 -3.84 -0.12 -14.69
C ALA A 33 -4.85 0.64 -15.55
N GLU A 34 -4.76 1.98 -15.59
CA GLU A 34 -5.55 2.84 -16.48
C GLU A 34 -5.32 2.47 -17.95
N VAL A 35 -4.07 2.29 -18.38
CA VAL A 35 -3.74 1.87 -19.75
C VAL A 35 -4.32 0.49 -20.05
N ALA A 36 -4.16 -0.49 -19.14
CA ALA A 36 -4.73 -1.82 -19.31
C ALA A 36 -6.26 -1.78 -19.44
N HIS A 37 -6.93 -0.95 -18.62
CA HIS A 37 -8.37 -0.75 -18.71
C HIS A 37 -8.79 -0.11 -20.03
N GLN A 38 -8.12 0.97 -20.47
CA GLN A 38 -8.40 1.65 -21.74
C GLN A 38 -8.29 0.71 -22.95
N VAL A 39 -7.28 -0.17 -22.96
CA VAL A 39 -7.14 -1.17 -24.05
C VAL A 39 -8.29 -2.16 -24.02
N LYS A 40 -8.70 -2.64 -22.83
CA LYS A 40 -9.82 -3.58 -22.67
C LYS A 40 -11.18 -2.97 -23.03
N THR A 41 -11.37 -1.67 -22.80
CA THR A 41 -12.63 -0.94 -23.06
C THR A 41 -12.59 -0.09 -24.33
N ALA A 42 -11.56 -0.25 -25.17
CA ALA A 42 -11.34 0.57 -26.37
C ALA A 42 -12.51 0.53 -27.37
N ALA A 43 -13.30 -0.55 -27.36
CA ALA A 43 -14.48 -0.72 -28.21
C ALA A 43 -15.55 0.36 -27.96
N GLU A 44 -15.65 0.91 -26.74
CA GLU A 44 -16.55 2.04 -26.42
C GLU A 44 -16.22 3.31 -27.22
N TYR A 45 -14.97 3.41 -27.69
CA TYR A 45 -14.47 4.50 -28.53
C TYR A 45 -14.39 4.11 -30.02
N GLY A 46 -14.98 2.97 -30.41
CA GLY A 46 -14.95 2.47 -31.77
C GLY A 46 -13.62 1.81 -32.19
N VAL A 47 -12.71 1.54 -31.24
CA VAL A 47 -11.44 0.87 -31.49
C VAL A 47 -11.54 -0.60 -31.09
N ASN A 48 -11.59 -1.49 -32.08
CA ASN A 48 -11.66 -2.93 -31.84
C ASN A 48 -10.26 -3.52 -31.70
N VAL A 49 -9.94 -4.05 -30.53
CA VAL A 49 -8.71 -4.81 -30.27
C VAL A 49 -8.99 -6.28 -30.50
N THR A 50 -8.30 -6.91 -31.46
CA THR A 50 -8.43 -8.35 -31.74
C THR A 50 -7.36 -9.14 -30.99
N GLY A 51 -7.76 -10.13 -30.19
CA GLY A 51 -6.86 -11.00 -29.44
C GLY A 51 -6.92 -10.79 -27.92
N THR A 52 -6.12 -11.57 -27.17
CA THR A 52 -6.06 -11.49 -25.71
C THR A 52 -5.21 -10.32 -25.26
N VAL A 53 -5.74 -9.48 -24.36
CA VAL A 53 -4.99 -8.39 -23.72
C VAL A 53 -4.39 -8.92 -22.41
N GLU A 54 -3.09 -9.18 -22.43
CA GLU A 54 -2.34 -9.69 -21.27
C GLU A 54 -1.50 -8.58 -20.62
N VAL A 55 -1.50 -8.56 -19.29
CA VAL A 55 -0.68 -7.61 -18.52
C VAL A 55 0.55 -8.34 -17.97
N ASP A 56 1.72 -7.96 -18.46
CA ASP A 56 3.01 -8.37 -17.88
C ASP A 56 3.24 -7.62 -16.57
N PHE A 57 2.80 -8.22 -15.47
CA PHE A 57 2.91 -7.61 -14.13
C PHE A 57 4.36 -7.39 -13.70
N GLY A 58 5.28 -8.28 -14.10
CA GLY A 58 6.71 -8.12 -13.82
C GLY A 58 7.25 -6.81 -14.40
N LYS A 59 6.93 -6.52 -15.67
CA LYS A 59 7.30 -5.24 -16.31
C LYS A 59 6.58 -4.03 -15.73
N VAL A 60 5.32 -4.18 -15.30
CA VAL A 60 4.60 -3.10 -14.58
C VAL A 60 5.35 -2.73 -13.31
N MET A 61 5.78 -3.72 -12.53
CA MET A 61 6.51 -3.52 -11.28
C MET A 61 7.93 -2.99 -11.54
N GLU A 62 8.63 -3.46 -12.57
CA GLU A 62 9.91 -2.91 -13.00
C GLU A 62 9.80 -1.42 -13.36
N ARG A 63 8.80 -1.05 -14.17
CA ARG A 63 8.55 0.35 -14.56
C ARG A 63 8.30 1.22 -13.32
N MET A 64 7.50 0.75 -12.37
CA MET A 64 7.25 1.46 -11.12
C MET A 64 8.56 1.69 -10.34
N ARG A 65 9.38 0.64 -10.16
CA ARG A 65 10.66 0.73 -9.45
C ARG A 65 11.62 1.70 -10.14
N LYS A 66 11.67 1.67 -11.48
CA LYS A 66 12.48 2.59 -12.29
C LYS A 66 12.06 4.05 -12.10
N LEU A 67 10.75 4.34 -12.12
CA LEU A 67 10.24 5.70 -11.88
C LEU A 67 10.55 6.18 -10.47
N ARG A 68 10.34 5.33 -9.46
CA ARG A 68 10.66 5.63 -8.07
C ARG A 68 12.16 5.95 -7.90
N ALA A 69 13.03 5.11 -8.45
CA ALA A 69 14.48 5.34 -8.43
C ALA A 69 14.88 6.62 -9.20
N GLY A 70 14.21 6.91 -10.31
CA GLY A 70 14.44 8.13 -11.07
C GLY A 70 14.11 9.40 -10.29
N ILE A 71 13.16 9.35 -9.35
CA ILE A 71 12.74 10.51 -8.53
C ILE A 71 13.56 10.63 -7.23
N SER A 72 14.10 9.51 -6.71
CA SER A 72 14.70 9.45 -5.37
C SER A 72 15.90 10.37 -5.15
N HIS A 73 16.58 10.81 -6.22
CA HIS A 73 17.68 11.76 -6.12
C HIS A 73 17.27 13.11 -5.50
N HIS A 74 16.00 13.51 -5.64
CA HIS A 74 15.46 14.72 -5.00
C HIS A 74 15.39 14.63 -3.47
N ASP A 75 15.38 13.42 -2.92
CA ASP A 75 15.36 13.16 -1.47
C ASP A 75 16.67 12.51 -0.99
N SER A 76 17.72 12.52 -1.82
CA SER A 76 18.98 11.86 -1.48
C SER A 76 19.72 12.54 -0.33
N ALA A 77 20.44 11.74 0.45
CA ALA A 77 21.37 12.23 1.47
C ALA A 77 22.44 13.15 0.84
N GLU A 78 22.86 12.86 -0.39
CA GLU A 78 23.79 13.71 -1.13
C GLU A 78 23.23 15.11 -1.40
N ARG A 79 21.98 15.22 -1.85
CA ARG A 79 21.34 16.52 -2.04
C ARG A 79 21.23 17.28 -0.71
N TYR A 80 20.75 16.62 0.34
CA TYR A 80 20.59 17.26 1.65
C TYR A 80 21.93 17.73 2.23
N SER A 81 22.95 16.88 2.22
CA SER A 81 24.27 17.19 2.79
C SER A 81 25.07 18.16 1.93
N LYS A 82 25.31 17.83 0.65
CA LYS A 82 26.26 18.59 -0.19
C LYS A 82 25.66 19.85 -0.80
N GLN A 83 24.36 19.86 -1.13
CA GLN A 83 23.74 20.99 -1.82
C GLN A 83 22.98 21.93 -0.87
N LEU A 84 22.42 21.39 0.22
CA LEU A 84 21.60 22.17 1.16
C LEU A 84 22.28 22.38 2.52
N GLY A 85 23.42 21.74 2.79
CA GLY A 85 24.16 21.90 4.05
C GLY A 85 23.43 21.33 5.27
N ILE A 86 22.60 20.30 5.08
CA ILE A 86 21.87 19.61 6.15
C ILE A 86 22.67 18.38 6.61
N ASP A 87 22.89 18.26 7.91
CA ASP A 87 23.50 17.07 8.49
C ASP A 87 22.46 15.92 8.48
N VAL A 88 22.76 14.80 7.83
CA VAL A 88 21.84 13.64 7.73
C VAL A 88 22.35 12.51 8.60
N PHE A 89 21.51 12.03 9.52
CA PHE A 89 21.78 10.91 10.41
C PHE A 89 20.85 9.74 10.09
N MET A 90 21.43 8.62 9.68
CA MET A 90 20.66 7.40 9.40
C MET A 90 20.54 6.56 10.68
N GLY A 91 19.34 6.45 11.23
CA GLY A 91 19.07 5.69 12.44
C GLY A 91 17.78 6.13 13.14
N TRP A 92 17.45 5.44 14.24
CA TRP A 92 16.33 5.81 15.09
C TRP A 92 16.70 6.97 16.01
N GLY A 93 15.91 8.03 15.98
CA GLY A 93 16.00 9.13 16.92
C GLY A 93 15.16 8.89 18.17
N LYS A 94 15.79 8.88 19.34
CA LYS A 94 15.11 8.78 20.64
C LYS A 94 15.35 10.04 21.46
N PHE A 95 14.28 10.71 21.89
CA PHE A 95 14.42 11.84 22.82
C PHE A 95 15.02 11.34 24.14
N THR A 96 16.10 11.98 24.58
CA THR A 96 16.75 11.70 25.87
C THR A 96 16.50 12.81 26.89
N SER A 97 16.06 13.98 26.43
CA SER A 97 15.60 15.11 27.24
C SER A 97 14.72 16.05 26.39
N PRO A 98 14.13 17.13 26.94
CA PRO A 98 13.34 18.09 26.17
C PRO A 98 14.07 18.78 25.00
N ASN A 99 15.41 18.74 24.98
CA ASN A 99 16.24 19.42 23.97
C ASN A 99 17.36 18.54 23.39
N THR A 100 17.32 17.22 23.62
CA THR A 100 18.31 16.27 23.07
C THR A 100 17.64 15.03 22.49
N VAL A 101 18.20 14.57 21.37
CA VAL A 101 17.87 13.29 20.72
C VAL A 101 19.14 12.45 20.58
N GLU A 102 19.06 11.15 20.81
CA GLU A 102 20.12 10.19 20.54
C GLU A 102 19.85 9.48 19.23
N VAL A 103 20.89 9.32 18.40
CA VAL A 103 20.87 8.53 17.16
C VAL A 103 22.16 7.70 17.11
N ASN A 104 22.05 6.37 17.08
CA ASN A 104 23.21 5.45 17.06
C ASN A 104 24.26 5.76 18.15
N GLY A 105 23.83 6.10 19.36
CA GLY A 105 24.72 6.48 20.47
C GLY A 105 25.29 7.90 20.39
N GLN A 106 25.01 8.66 19.33
CA GLN A 106 25.39 10.06 19.22
C GLN A 106 24.26 10.96 19.77
N THR A 107 24.60 11.80 20.74
CA THR A 107 23.67 12.81 21.27
C THR A 107 23.69 14.08 20.43
N LEU A 108 22.53 14.48 19.92
CA LEU A 108 22.29 15.71 19.18
C LEU A 108 21.46 16.67 20.04
N SER A 109 21.98 17.86 20.29
CA SER A 109 21.25 18.94 20.98
C SER A 109 20.55 19.85 19.97
N PHE A 110 19.33 20.30 20.26
CA PHE A 110 18.56 21.17 19.37
C PHE A 110 17.90 22.34 20.12
N LYS A 111 17.68 23.45 19.40
CA LYS A 111 16.87 24.58 19.91
C LYS A 111 15.39 24.44 19.56
N LYS A 112 15.09 23.78 18.44
CA LYS A 112 13.76 23.50 17.90
C LYS A 112 13.78 22.11 17.30
N CYS A 113 12.69 21.37 17.45
CA CYS A 113 12.52 20.05 16.88
C CYS A 113 11.19 19.98 16.14
N VAL A 114 11.19 19.35 14.97
CA VAL A 114 10.00 19.01 14.21
C VAL A 114 9.88 17.49 14.20
N ILE A 115 8.79 16.97 14.77
CA ILE A 115 8.48 15.54 14.73
C ILE A 115 7.67 15.28 13.47
N ALA A 116 8.31 14.60 12.50
CA ALA A 116 7.73 14.27 11.20
C ALA A 116 7.80 12.75 10.92
N SER A 117 7.62 11.93 11.95
CA SER A 117 7.74 10.45 11.91
C SER A 117 6.66 9.74 11.09
N GLY A 118 5.66 10.47 10.60
CA GLY A 118 4.61 9.94 9.75
C GLY A 118 3.70 8.92 10.46
N GLY A 119 3.36 7.86 9.75
CA GLY A 119 2.53 6.78 10.29
C GLY A 119 2.79 5.46 9.61
N SER A 120 2.17 4.40 10.13
CA SER A 120 2.28 3.02 9.63
C SER A 120 0.88 2.44 9.42
N ALA A 121 0.78 1.37 8.63
CA ALA A 121 -0.49 0.68 8.41
C ALA A 121 -1.07 0.16 9.73
N ALA A 122 -2.36 0.39 9.96
CA ALA A 122 -3.04 -0.18 11.12
C ALA A 122 -3.38 -1.65 10.86
N VAL A 123 -2.93 -2.54 11.74
CA VAL A 123 -3.29 -3.95 11.74
C VAL A 123 -4.59 -4.12 12.54
N PRO A 124 -5.69 -4.62 11.94
CA PRO A 124 -6.91 -4.85 12.68
C PRO A 124 -6.74 -6.03 13.65
N PRO A 125 -7.34 -6.00 14.84
CA PRO A 125 -7.24 -7.09 15.82
C PRO A 125 -8.11 -8.27 15.39
N ILE A 126 -7.68 -9.01 14.37
CA ILE A 126 -8.30 -10.22 13.87
C ILE A 126 -7.46 -11.39 14.38
N PRO A 127 -8.04 -12.37 15.11
CA PRO A 127 -7.34 -13.58 15.51
C PRO A 127 -6.60 -14.25 14.34
N GLY A 128 -5.35 -14.66 14.57
CA GLY A 128 -4.45 -15.24 13.56
C GLY A 128 -3.65 -14.22 12.73
N MET A 129 -3.95 -12.91 12.80
CA MET A 129 -3.30 -11.92 11.93
C MET A 129 -1.77 -11.83 12.13
N ASP A 130 -1.28 -12.04 13.35
CA ASP A 130 0.14 -11.98 13.67
C ASP A 130 0.96 -13.16 13.11
N GLU A 131 0.28 -14.20 12.61
CA GLU A 131 0.90 -15.44 12.12
C GLU A 131 0.83 -15.58 10.59
N VAL A 132 0.21 -14.62 9.89
CA VAL A 132 0.02 -14.68 8.43
C VAL A 132 0.82 -13.60 7.69
N PRO A 133 1.36 -13.89 6.49
CA PRO A 133 2.21 -12.96 5.75
C PRO A 133 1.37 -11.92 4.97
N TYR A 134 0.58 -11.11 5.69
CA TYR A 134 -0.25 -10.09 5.06
C TYR A 134 0.59 -8.98 4.41
N LEU A 135 -0.01 -8.33 3.41
CA LEU A 135 0.52 -7.17 2.72
C LEU A 135 0.00 -5.88 3.36
N THR A 136 0.80 -4.83 3.27
CA THR A 136 0.41 -3.45 3.58
C THR A 136 0.92 -2.53 2.46
N ASN A 137 0.73 -1.21 2.57
CA ASN A 137 1.36 -0.27 1.65
C ASN A 137 2.90 -0.41 1.64
N ALA A 138 3.51 -0.88 2.73
CA ALA A 138 4.96 -1.07 2.82
C ALA A 138 5.47 -2.26 1.99
N SER A 139 4.65 -3.30 1.80
CA SER A 139 5.08 -4.56 1.17
C SER A 139 4.44 -4.83 -0.20
N ILE A 140 3.25 -4.31 -0.50
CA ILE A 140 2.56 -4.61 -1.77
C ILE A 140 3.34 -4.15 -3.01
N PHE A 141 4.12 -3.08 -2.90
CA PHE A 141 4.94 -2.58 -4.01
C PHE A 141 6.22 -3.41 -4.25
N ASN A 142 6.46 -4.45 -3.45
CA ASN A 142 7.59 -5.35 -3.64
C ASN A 142 7.22 -6.60 -4.45
N LEU A 143 5.93 -6.86 -4.69
CA LEU A 143 5.48 -7.99 -5.47
C LEU A 143 6.11 -8.03 -6.87
N THR A 144 6.34 -9.23 -7.35
CA THR A 144 7.01 -9.58 -8.62
C THR A 144 6.04 -10.35 -9.53
N VAL A 145 5.20 -11.19 -8.92
CA VAL A 145 4.14 -11.99 -9.55
C VAL A 145 2.77 -11.43 -9.16
N LEU A 146 1.83 -11.40 -10.08
CA LEU A 146 0.45 -10.95 -9.80
C LEU A 146 -0.29 -12.04 -9.00
N PRO A 147 -0.87 -11.74 -7.82
CA PRO A 147 -1.68 -12.72 -7.11
C PRO A 147 -2.95 -13.02 -7.89
N PRO A 148 -3.30 -14.30 -8.15
CA PRO A 148 -4.53 -14.65 -8.85
C PRO A 148 -5.79 -14.11 -8.14
N LYS A 149 -5.84 -14.21 -6.81
CA LYS A 149 -6.90 -13.62 -5.98
C LYS A 149 -6.30 -12.72 -4.91
N LEU A 150 -6.79 -11.49 -4.83
CA LEU A 150 -6.38 -10.51 -3.83
C LEU A 150 -7.57 -10.16 -2.94
N MET A 151 -7.42 -10.44 -1.65
CA MET A 151 -8.35 -9.96 -0.62
C MET A 151 -7.83 -8.64 -0.05
N VAL A 152 -8.72 -7.64 0.07
CA VAL A 152 -8.39 -6.33 0.65
C VAL A 152 -9.28 -6.08 1.86
N ILE A 153 -8.70 -5.85 3.04
CA ILE A 153 -9.44 -5.45 4.24
C ILE A 153 -9.32 -3.93 4.41
N GLY A 154 -10.42 -3.22 4.13
CA GLY A 154 -10.55 -1.77 4.31
C GLY A 154 -11.10 -1.05 3.08
N GLY A 155 -12.17 -0.27 3.28
CA GLY A 155 -12.84 0.52 2.24
C GLY A 155 -12.37 1.98 2.15
N GLY A 156 -11.14 2.26 2.57
CA GLY A 156 -10.51 3.59 2.46
C GLY A 156 -9.76 3.77 1.14
N PRO A 157 -9.30 4.99 0.81
CA PRO A 157 -8.76 5.33 -0.50
C PRO A 157 -7.58 4.44 -0.92
N ILE A 158 -6.64 4.14 -0.01
CA ILE A 158 -5.49 3.26 -0.29
C ILE A 158 -5.94 1.88 -0.75
N GLY A 159 -6.91 1.29 -0.03
CA GLY A 159 -7.43 -0.04 -0.34
C GLY A 159 -8.15 -0.07 -1.69
N LEU A 160 -8.93 0.97 -1.99
CA LEU A 160 -9.71 1.07 -3.23
C LEU A 160 -8.85 1.33 -4.46
N GLU A 161 -7.86 2.23 -4.36
CA GLU A 161 -6.89 2.48 -5.44
C GLU A 161 -6.18 1.17 -5.84
N LEU A 162 -5.67 0.45 -4.84
CA LEU A 162 -4.95 -0.80 -5.08
C LEU A 162 -5.89 -1.93 -5.53
N ALA A 163 -7.10 -2.01 -4.97
CA ALA A 163 -8.10 -2.99 -5.41
C ALA A 163 -8.40 -2.84 -6.91
N GLN A 164 -8.65 -1.62 -7.38
CA GLN A 164 -8.92 -1.36 -8.79
C GLN A 164 -7.69 -1.65 -9.67
N CYS A 165 -6.49 -1.31 -9.20
CA CYS A 165 -5.26 -1.59 -9.95
C CYS A 165 -5.09 -3.09 -10.21
N PHE A 166 -5.14 -3.90 -9.16
CA PHE A 166 -4.93 -5.34 -9.25
C PHE A 166 -6.05 -6.02 -10.04
N GLN A 167 -7.29 -5.57 -9.90
CA GLN A 167 -8.41 -6.03 -10.72
C GLN A 167 -8.16 -5.77 -12.21
N ARG A 168 -7.71 -4.57 -12.57
CA ARG A 168 -7.41 -4.20 -13.97
C ARG A 168 -6.21 -4.97 -14.53
N PHE A 169 -5.23 -5.32 -13.68
CA PHE A 169 -4.11 -6.19 -14.05
C PHE A 169 -4.51 -7.65 -14.26
N GLY A 170 -5.62 -8.11 -13.65
CA GLY A 170 -6.17 -9.45 -13.87
C GLY A 170 -6.35 -10.29 -12.61
N SER A 171 -6.08 -9.76 -11.42
CA SER A 171 -6.46 -10.43 -10.17
C SER A 171 -7.99 -10.46 -10.02
N GLU A 172 -8.53 -11.50 -9.40
CA GLU A 172 -9.87 -11.47 -8.82
C GLU A 172 -9.81 -10.77 -7.46
N VAL A 173 -10.40 -9.58 -7.34
CA VAL A 173 -10.27 -8.75 -6.13
C VAL A 173 -11.57 -8.75 -5.32
N THR A 174 -11.43 -9.03 -4.02
CA THR A 174 -12.52 -8.87 -3.03
C THR A 174 -12.13 -7.86 -1.95
N VAL A 175 -12.90 -6.77 -1.83
CA VAL A 175 -12.77 -5.76 -0.78
C VAL A 175 -13.77 -6.06 0.33
N LEU A 176 -13.29 -6.24 1.56
CA LEU A 176 -14.09 -6.47 2.75
C LEU A 176 -13.98 -5.28 3.72
N LEU A 177 -15.11 -4.85 4.28
CA LEU A 177 -15.14 -3.77 5.25
C LEU A 177 -16.21 -3.98 6.31
N ARG A 178 -15.93 -3.50 7.53
CA ARG A 178 -16.87 -3.54 8.66
C ARG A 178 -18.08 -2.64 8.45
N GLY A 179 -17.85 -1.46 7.87
CA GLY A 179 -18.88 -0.45 7.64
C GLY A 179 -19.85 -0.84 6.52
N ALA A 180 -20.95 -0.09 6.44
CA ALA A 180 -21.97 -0.26 5.40
C ALA A 180 -21.58 0.38 4.05
N LYS A 181 -20.66 1.36 4.06
CA LYS A 181 -20.25 2.11 2.85
C LYS A 181 -18.75 2.27 2.73
N LEU A 182 -18.30 2.35 1.47
CA LEU A 182 -16.94 2.78 1.12
C LEU A 182 -16.74 4.27 1.45
N LEU A 183 -15.48 4.67 1.63
CA LEU A 183 -15.11 6.08 1.81
C LEU A 183 -16.02 6.83 2.81
N PRO A 184 -16.19 6.33 4.06
CA PRO A 184 -17.23 6.84 4.97
C PRO A 184 -17.01 8.28 5.45
N LYS A 185 -15.86 8.88 5.12
CA LYS A 185 -15.51 10.27 5.43
C LYS A 185 -15.81 11.24 4.28
N GLU A 186 -16.13 10.71 3.11
CA GLU A 186 -16.40 11.50 1.91
C GLU A 186 -17.91 11.71 1.73
N ASP A 187 -18.24 12.63 0.82
CA ASP A 187 -19.62 12.84 0.37
C ASP A 187 -20.24 11.55 -0.20
N GLU A 188 -21.52 11.33 0.07
CA GLU A 188 -22.20 10.07 -0.25
C GLU A 188 -22.39 9.86 -1.75
N ASP A 189 -22.70 10.92 -2.49
CA ASP A 189 -22.86 10.83 -3.95
C ASP A 189 -21.52 10.55 -4.61
N ALA A 190 -20.45 11.19 -4.14
CA ALA A 190 -19.10 10.90 -4.61
C ALA A 190 -18.67 9.46 -4.31
N ALA A 191 -18.90 8.97 -3.08
CA ALA A 191 -18.57 7.61 -2.69
C ALA A 191 -19.35 6.57 -3.50
N ARG A 192 -20.62 6.85 -3.85
CA ARG A 192 -21.45 6.00 -4.70
C ARG A 192 -20.87 5.87 -6.12
N LEU A 193 -20.41 6.96 -6.72
CA LEU A 193 -19.77 6.90 -8.05
C LEU A 193 -18.50 6.04 -8.05
N VAL A 194 -17.70 6.13 -6.98
CA VAL A 194 -16.51 5.27 -6.80
C VAL A 194 -16.92 3.80 -6.65
N TYR A 195 -17.94 3.52 -5.84
CA TYR A 195 -18.48 2.16 -5.68
C TYR A 195 -18.93 1.58 -7.03
N GLU A 196 -19.75 2.31 -7.79
CA GLU A 196 -20.24 1.88 -9.09
C GLU A 196 -19.10 1.63 -10.09
N SER A 197 -18.07 2.48 -10.09
CA SER A 197 -16.89 2.28 -10.93
C SER A 197 -16.11 1.01 -10.56
N LEU A 198 -15.95 0.73 -9.27
CA LEU A 198 -15.24 -0.47 -8.80
C LEU A 198 -15.99 -1.75 -9.18
N VAL A 199 -17.31 -1.77 -8.97
CA VAL A 199 -18.16 -2.91 -9.36
C VAL A 199 -18.15 -3.11 -10.88
N ARG A 200 -18.20 -2.02 -11.66
CA ARG A 200 -18.11 -2.09 -13.14
C ARG A 200 -16.79 -2.70 -13.60
N ASP A 201 -15.69 -2.43 -12.90
CA ASP A 201 -14.39 -3.04 -13.17
C ASP A 201 -14.28 -4.49 -12.67
N GLY A 202 -15.29 -4.99 -11.96
CA GLY A 202 -15.38 -6.37 -11.47
C GLY A 202 -14.87 -6.59 -10.04
N VAL A 203 -14.57 -5.52 -9.28
CA VAL A 203 -14.18 -5.65 -7.87
C VAL A 203 -15.38 -6.09 -7.05
N ARG A 204 -15.26 -7.21 -6.34
CA ARG A 204 -16.29 -7.67 -5.40
C ARG A 204 -16.18 -6.86 -4.11
N ILE A 205 -17.27 -6.22 -3.67
CA ILE A 205 -17.31 -5.43 -2.43
C ILE A 205 -18.25 -6.09 -1.43
N VAL A 206 -17.75 -6.34 -0.22
CA VAL A 206 -18.47 -7.01 0.86
C VAL A 206 -18.47 -6.11 2.09
N THR A 207 -19.66 -5.64 2.48
CA THR A 207 -19.88 -4.71 3.59
C THR A 207 -20.46 -5.42 4.82
N GLY A 208 -20.42 -4.75 5.97
CA GLY A 208 -20.99 -5.27 7.22
C GLY A 208 -20.23 -6.47 7.80
N CYS A 209 -18.94 -6.61 7.48
CA CYS A 209 -18.13 -7.76 7.88
C CYS A 209 -17.76 -7.72 9.37
N LYS A 210 -18.06 -8.80 10.11
CA LYS A 210 -17.43 -9.08 11.40
C LYS A 210 -16.33 -10.11 11.24
N PHE A 211 -15.08 -9.67 11.18
CA PHE A 211 -13.92 -10.56 11.02
C PHE A 211 -13.69 -11.43 12.24
N LYS A 212 -13.62 -12.76 12.05
CA LYS A 212 -13.52 -13.74 13.14
C LYS A 212 -12.13 -14.32 13.29
N ASN A 213 -11.54 -14.78 12.19
CA ASN A 213 -10.25 -15.46 12.20
C ASN A 213 -9.63 -15.43 10.80
N VAL A 214 -8.30 -15.35 10.73
CA VAL A 214 -7.54 -15.56 9.50
C VAL A 214 -6.57 -16.73 9.68
N THR A 215 -6.44 -17.57 8.67
CA THR A 215 -5.41 -18.60 8.58
C THR A 215 -4.67 -18.48 7.25
N HIS A 216 -3.47 -19.07 7.20
CA HIS A 216 -2.65 -19.12 5.99
C HIS A 216 -1.97 -20.48 5.86
N SER A 217 -1.90 -21.00 4.65
CA SER A 217 -1.07 -22.14 4.28
C SER A 217 -0.02 -21.66 3.27
N PRO A 218 1.28 -21.91 3.50
CA PRO A 218 2.32 -21.56 2.54
C PRO A 218 2.11 -22.19 1.17
N ALA A 219 2.70 -21.59 0.14
CA ALA A 219 2.76 -22.21 -1.18
C ALA A 219 3.42 -23.59 -1.08
N PRO A 220 2.95 -24.60 -1.85
CA PRO A 220 3.68 -25.86 -1.98
C PRO A 220 5.10 -25.60 -2.49
N ASP A 221 6.10 -26.27 -1.90
CA ASP A 221 7.47 -26.25 -2.39
C ASP A 221 7.58 -27.25 -3.54
N ASP A 222 7.13 -26.86 -4.74
CA ASP A 222 7.13 -27.68 -5.95
C ASP A 222 8.32 -27.40 -6.88
N GLY A 223 9.31 -26.63 -6.41
CA GLY A 223 10.49 -26.23 -7.19
C GLY A 223 10.20 -25.25 -8.34
N GLY A 224 8.97 -24.72 -8.44
CA GLY A 224 8.45 -23.89 -9.52
C GLY A 224 8.23 -22.41 -9.16
N GLY A 225 9.24 -21.71 -8.64
CA GLY A 225 9.22 -20.24 -8.49
C GLY A 225 8.36 -19.69 -7.32
N GLU A 226 8.25 -18.35 -7.25
CA GLU A 226 7.53 -17.61 -6.19
C GLU A 226 6.01 -17.83 -6.28
N GLY A 227 5.54 -18.97 -5.78
CA GLY A 227 4.12 -19.28 -5.61
C GLY A 227 3.49 -18.50 -4.46
N TYR A 228 2.18 -18.26 -4.55
CA TYR A 228 1.41 -17.72 -3.44
C TYR A 228 0.87 -18.85 -2.55
N GLY A 229 0.95 -18.64 -1.24
CA GLY A 229 0.16 -19.41 -0.28
C GLY A 229 -1.33 -19.10 -0.41
N GLU A 230 -2.14 -19.74 0.42
CA GLU A 230 -3.58 -19.50 0.47
C GLU A 230 -3.97 -18.96 1.84
N PHE A 231 -4.74 -17.87 1.84
CA PHE A 231 -5.33 -17.26 3.01
C PHE A 231 -6.81 -17.66 3.07
N TRP A 232 -7.30 -17.92 4.28
CA TRP A 232 -8.73 -18.04 4.55
C TRP A 232 -9.15 -17.09 5.66
N LEU A 233 -10.13 -16.24 5.36
CA LEU A 233 -10.71 -15.29 6.30
C LEU A 233 -12.16 -15.68 6.60
N THR A 234 -12.43 -16.03 7.84
CA THR A 234 -13.79 -16.27 8.33
C THR A 234 -14.44 -14.95 8.73
N VAL A 235 -15.61 -14.67 8.17
CA VAL A 235 -16.37 -13.43 8.39
C VAL A 235 -17.81 -13.78 8.77
N GLU A 236 -18.30 -13.24 9.87
CA GLU A 236 -19.72 -13.33 10.20
C GLU A 236 -20.48 -12.17 9.52
N ARG A 237 -21.53 -12.50 8.78
CA ARG A 237 -22.48 -11.57 8.16
C ARG A 237 -23.88 -12.15 8.26
N HIS A 238 -24.86 -11.30 8.58
CA HIS A 238 -26.26 -11.71 8.68
C HIS A 238 -26.54 -12.92 9.61
N GLY A 239 -25.67 -13.16 10.60
CA GLY A 239 -25.78 -14.31 11.52
C GLY A 239 -25.13 -15.60 11.02
N GLU A 240 -24.56 -15.59 9.82
CA GLU A 240 -23.89 -16.74 9.20
C GLU A 240 -22.39 -16.49 9.03
N ASN A 241 -21.60 -17.56 9.09
CA ASN A 241 -20.17 -17.50 8.81
C ASN A 241 -19.91 -17.75 7.32
N GLU A 242 -19.30 -16.78 6.66
CA GLU A 242 -18.78 -16.88 5.30
C GLU A 242 -17.26 -17.06 5.34
N LEU A 243 -16.71 -17.88 4.43
CA LEU A 243 -15.27 -18.08 4.27
C LEU A 243 -14.82 -17.43 2.95
N PHE A 244 -13.82 -16.56 3.03
CA PHE A 244 -13.17 -15.96 1.86
C PHE A 244 -11.77 -16.53 1.70
N ALA A 245 -11.45 -16.99 0.49
CA ALA A 245 -10.14 -17.52 0.15
C ALA A 245 -9.39 -16.59 -0.82
N SER A 246 -8.08 -16.46 -0.68
CA SER A 246 -7.25 -15.64 -1.57
C SER A 246 -5.78 -16.04 -1.55
N GLN A 247 -5.03 -15.65 -2.57
CA GLN A 247 -3.58 -15.86 -2.63
C GLN A 247 -2.78 -14.75 -1.94
N ALA A 248 -3.36 -13.57 -1.82
CA ALA A 248 -2.76 -12.45 -1.11
C ALA A 248 -3.82 -11.71 -0.29
N LEU A 249 -3.40 -11.19 0.87
CA LEU A 249 -4.23 -10.40 1.77
C LEU A 249 -3.60 -9.02 1.97
N LEU A 250 -4.26 -7.95 1.54
CA LEU A 250 -3.85 -6.56 1.77
C LEU A 250 -4.63 -5.93 2.93
N LEU A 251 -3.92 -5.41 3.92
CA LEU A 251 -4.49 -4.59 4.98
C LEU A 251 -4.44 -3.10 4.60
N ALA A 252 -5.61 -2.47 4.54
CA ALA A 252 -5.80 -1.06 4.25
C ALA A 252 -6.83 -0.42 5.20
N THR A 253 -6.81 -0.79 6.48
CA THR A 253 -7.84 -0.40 7.46
C THR A 253 -7.66 1.01 8.05
N GLY A 254 -6.52 1.64 7.79
CA GLY A 254 -6.18 2.96 8.30
C GLY A 254 -4.69 3.08 8.58
N ARG A 255 -4.30 4.18 9.20
CA ARG A 255 -2.91 4.47 9.56
C ARG A 255 -2.82 4.88 11.02
N ARG A 256 -1.73 4.48 11.69
CA ARG A 256 -1.41 4.84 13.08
C ARG A 256 -0.19 5.78 13.09
N PRO A 257 -0.16 6.84 13.91
CA PRO A 257 1.03 7.67 14.08
C PRO A 257 2.22 6.86 14.61
N ASN A 258 3.42 7.12 14.09
CA ASN A 258 4.66 6.50 14.55
C ASN A 258 5.23 7.29 15.74
N VAL A 259 4.85 6.89 16.95
CA VAL A 259 5.23 7.58 18.21
C VAL A 259 5.73 6.62 19.30
N GLN A 260 6.02 5.37 18.93
CA GLN A 260 6.53 4.33 19.83
C GLN A 260 8.06 4.31 19.84
#